data_AF-A0AAU0QK05-F1
#
_entry.id   AF-A0AAU0QK05-F1
#
_cell.length_a   1.000
_cell.length_b   1.000
_cell.length_c   1.000
_cell.angle_alpha   90.00
_cell.angle_beta   90.00
_cell.angle_gamma   90.00
#
_symmetry.space_group_name_H-M   'P 1'
#
loop_
_entity.id
_entity.type
_entity.pdbx_description
1 polymer ?
#
loop_
_entity_poly.entity_id
_entity_poly.type
_entity_poly.pdbx_seq_one_letter_code
_entity_poly.pdbx_strand_id
1 'polypeptide(L)'
;MEALSYVTQKNLTEKQRSDRAMFVMSHPILFAYIGTVEILKNNIERLLHELVVELKRTYNDLHVEASMIKKSKQHCASFSALFMIAILFYGYEATVQVVRGGGTFTTVITCWPDVEDTSLLAMVARVIWYLLWWLFMIRVCAVYIDVISTIVALSHQFKNCQKYFLSLNLIFDEDLDENEKEMKYLESFKLGIQMHAKTLWCTKECQAAYSLIFSFQIMTLVSVLAQLMSQMVESGRSLENVLSIVAAGSTTLLSTGFFMC
;
A
#
# COMPACT_ATOMS: atom_id res chain seq x y z
N MET A 1 -21.05 12.14 2.07
CA MET A 1 -22.09 11.51 1.22
C MET A 1 -22.49 10.16 1.79
N GLU A 2 -21.56 9.23 1.96
CA GLU A 2 -21.86 7.89 2.51
C GLU A 2 -22.32 7.92 3.96
N ALA A 3 -21.76 8.77 4.82
CA ALA A 3 -22.25 8.91 6.20
C ALA A 3 -23.72 9.36 6.28
N LEU A 4 -24.17 10.18 5.32
CA LEU A 4 -25.56 10.63 5.23
C LEU A 4 -26.51 9.52 4.77
N SER A 5 -25.98 8.42 4.21
CA SER A 5 -26.79 7.26 3.85
C SER A 5 -27.35 6.52 5.08
N TYR A 6 -26.81 6.73 6.29
CA TYR A 6 -27.44 6.21 7.52
C TYR A 6 -28.81 6.84 7.80
N VAL A 7 -29.02 8.08 7.34
CA VAL A 7 -30.28 8.81 7.54
C VAL A 7 -31.24 8.54 6.39
N THR A 8 -30.74 8.48 5.15
CA THR A 8 -31.57 8.37 3.95
C THR A 8 -31.87 6.92 3.54
N GLN A 9 -30.94 5.98 3.76
CA GLN A 9 -31.08 4.58 3.33
C GLN A 9 -31.47 3.67 4.49
N LYS A 10 -32.78 3.39 4.61
CA LYS A 10 -33.35 2.56 5.70
C LYS A 10 -33.56 1.11 5.30
N ASN A 11 -33.83 0.85 4.03
CA ASN A 11 -34.08 -0.49 3.50
C ASN A 11 -32.83 -1.05 2.82
N LEU A 12 -31.90 -1.57 3.63
CA LEU A 12 -30.70 -2.24 3.12
C LEU A 12 -30.71 -3.71 3.53
N THR A 13 -30.26 -4.56 2.61
CA THR A 13 -29.91 -5.95 2.93
C THR A 13 -28.77 -5.99 3.96
N GLU A 14 -28.62 -7.12 4.65
CA GLU A 14 -27.55 -7.30 5.65
C GLU A 14 -26.15 -7.07 5.04
N LYS A 15 -25.91 -7.61 3.84
CA LYS A 15 -24.67 -7.38 3.08
C LYS A 15 -24.45 -5.90 2.79
N GLN A 16 -25.46 -5.20 2.24
CA GLN A 16 -25.36 -3.76 1.96
C GLN A 16 -25.13 -2.92 3.23
N ARG A 17 -25.71 -3.32 4.36
CA ARG A 17 -25.48 -2.65 5.64
C ARG A 17 -24.02 -2.81 6.10
N SER A 18 -23.45 -4.00 5.92
CA SER A 18 -22.04 -4.29 6.18
C SER A 18 -21.12 -3.47 5.27
N ASP A 19 -21.37 -3.48 3.96
CA ASP A 19 -20.58 -2.74 2.97
C ASP A 19 -20.63 -1.22 3.23
N ARG A 20 -21.81 -0.68 3.56
CA ARG A 20 -21.96 0.73 3.97
C ARG A 20 -21.10 1.05 5.18
N ALA A 21 -21.13 0.21 6.22
CA ALA A 21 -20.36 0.45 7.44
C ALA A 21 -18.84 0.45 7.13
N MET A 22 -18.40 -0.49 6.29
CA MET A 22 -17.01 -0.57 5.85
C MET A 22 -16.58 0.68 5.06
N PHE A 23 -17.38 1.14 4.10
CA PHE A 23 -17.05 2.34 3.30
C PHE A 23 -17.07 3.62 4.12
N VAL A 24 -18.07 3.82 4.98
CA VAL A 24 -18.15 5.00 5.86
C VAL A 24 -16.97 5.08 6.82
N MET A 25 -16.44 3.94 7.27
CA MET A 25 -15.25 3.89 8.12
C MET A 25 -13.95 4.07 7.31
N SER A 26 -13.82 3.37 6.19
CA SER A 26 -12.56 3.30 5.44
C SER A 26 -12.31 4.51 4.54
N HIS A 27 -13.32 5.05 3.86
CA HIS A 27 -13.12 6.13 2.90
C HIS A 27 -12.56 7.42 3.54
N PRO A 28 -13.00 7.88 4.73
CA PRO A 28 -12.35 9.02 5.39
C PRO A 28 -10.87 8.82 5.66
N ILE A 29 -10.48 7.59 6.03
CA ILE A 29 -9.07 7.22 6.25
C ILE A 29 -8.30 7.27 4.93
N LEU A 30 -8.86 6.71 3.87
CA LEU A 30 -8.25 6.73 2.53
C LEU A 30 -8.15 8.16 1.96
N PHE A 31 -9.13 9.04 2.24
CA PHE A 31 -9.03 10.47 1.94
C PHE A 31 -7.89 11.12 2.73
N ALA A 32 -7.72 10.77 4.01
CA ALA A 32 -6.61 11.25 4.82
C ALA A 32 -5.26 10.79 4.27
N TYR A 33 -5.15 9.60 3.66
CA TYR A 33 -3.92 9.16 3.00
C TYR A 33 -3.56 10.07 1.83
N ILE A 34 -4.51 10.29 0.92
CA ILE A 34 -4.31 11.16 -0.24
C ILE A 34 -3.93 12.57 0.24
N GLY A 35 -4.66 13.12 1.21
CA GLY A 35 -4.36 14.43 1.77
C GLY A 35 -2.97 14.51 2.41
N THR A 36 -2.56 13.47 3.14
CA THR A 36 -1.23 13.41 3.78
C THR A 36 -0.11 13.41 2.75
N VAL A 37 -0.23 12.62 1.69
CA VAL A 37 0.77 12.58 0.60
C VAL A 37 0.85 13.91 -0.13
N GLU A 38 -0.28 14.57 -0.40
CA GLU A 38 -0.28 15.89 -1.04
C GLU A 38 0.33 16.97 -0.14
N ILE A 39 0.05 16.95 1.17
CA ILE A 39 0.63 17.89 2.14
C ILE A 39 2.14 17.68 2.29
N LEU A 40 2.58 16.42 2.34
CA LEU A 40 3.99 16.05 2.56
C LEU A 40 4.75 15.82 1.26
N LYS A 41 4.17 16.18 0.10
CA LYS A 41 4.72 15.93 -1.22
C LYS A 41 6.16 16.39 -1.37
N ASN A 42 6.49 17.60 -0.93
CA ASN A 42 7.85 18.14 -1.02
C ASN A 42 8.86 17.32 -0.20
N ASN A 43 8.43 16.79 0.96
CA ASN A 43 9.28 15.96 1.81
C ASN A 43 9.50 14.59 1.17
N ILE A 44 8.44 14.00 0.58
CA ILE A 44 8.50 12.73 -0.15
C ILE A 44 9.40 12.86 -1.39
N GLU A 45 9.25 13.92 -2.18
CA GLU A 45 10.11 14.18 -3.34
C GLU A 45 11.58 14.32 -2.94
N ARG A 46 11.87 15.04 -1.85
CA ARG A 46 13.22 15.16 -1.31
C ARG A 46 13.77 13.82 -0.82
N LEU A 47 12.97 13.04 -0.10
CA LEU A 47 13.32 11.70 0.37
C LEU A 47 13.69 10.79 -0.81
N LEU A 48 12.82 10.75 -1.84
CA LEU A 48 13.05 9.95 -3.03
C LEU A 48 14.29 10.40 -3.81
N HIS A 49 14.52 11.72 -3.90
CA HIS A 49 15.72 12.26 -4.54
C HIS A 49 17.00 11.83 -3.80
N GLU A 50 17.05 11.99 -2.48
CA GLU A 50 18.21 11.54 -1.68
C GLU A 50 18.44 10.03 -1.81
N LEU A 51 17.36 9.24 -1.81
CA LEU A 51 17.42 7.79 -1.84
C LEU A 51 17.83 7.22 -3.19
N VAL A 52 17.29 7.77 -4.28
CA VAL A 52 17.46 7.21 -5.63
C VAL A 52 18.59 7.89 -6.40
N VAL A 53 18.97 9.13 -6.05
CA VAL A 53 20.00 9.90 -6.77
C VAL A 53 21.25 10.08 -5.91
N GLU A 54 21.15 10.79 -4.79
CA GLU A 54 22.33 11.22 -4.02
C GLU A 54 23.10 10.04 -3.40
N LEU A 55 22.37 9.12 -2.75
CA LEU A 55 22.98 7.95 -2.14
C LEU A 55 23.61 7.00 -3.16
N LYS A 56 22.97 6.84 -4.33
CA LYS A 56 23.50 6.02 -5.42
C LYS A 56 24.71 6.64 -6.11
N ARG A 57 24.80 7.98 -6.15
CA ARG A 57 25.97 8.68 -6.70
C ARG A 57 27.25 8.36 -5.93
N THR A 58 27.14 8.08 -4.63
CA THR A 58 28.28 7.78 -3.77
C THR A 58 28.80 6.36 -3.99
N TYR A 59 27.90 5.37 -3.95
CA TYR A 59 28.19 3.99 -4.25
C TYR A 59 26.93 3.30 -4.74
N ASN A 60 27.04 2.51 -5.80
CA ASN A 60 25.91 1.76 -6.35
C ASN A 60 26.38 0.43 -6.93
N ASP A 61 26.08 -0.65 -6.22
CA ASP A 61 26.24 -1.99 -6.76
C ASP A 61 25.11 -2.29 -7.76
N LEU A 62 25.49 -2.45 -9.04
CA LEU A 62 24.56 -2.67 -10.15
C LEU A 62 23.67 -3.92 -9.95
N HIS A 63 24.17 -4.95 -9.27
CA HIS A 63 23.39 -6.15 -8.99
C HIS A 63 22.33 -5.88 -7.90
N VAL A 64 22.66 -5.08 -6.87
CA VAL A 64 21.69 -4.63 -5.87
C VAL A 64 20.63 -3.74 -6.50
N GLU A 65 21.03 -2.83 -7.40
CA GLU A 65 20.09 -1.97 -8.11
C GLU A 65 19.16 -2.75 -9.04
N ALA A 66 19.69 -3.67 -9.85
CA ALA A 66 18.87 -4.52 -10.70
C ALA A 66 17.86 -5.35 -9.88
N SER A 67 18.29 -5.86 -8.71
CA SER A 67 17.42 -6.56 -7.77
C SER A 67 16.35 -5.65 -7.17
N MET A 68 16.71 -4.41 -6.80
CA MET A 68 15.77 -3.38 -6.31
C MET A 68 14.69 -3.10 -7.34
N ILE A 69 15.07 -2.81 -8.59
CA ILE A 69 14.14 -2.51 -9.68
C ILE A 69 13.23 -3.70 -9.95
N LYS A 70 13.79 -4.92 -10.01
CA LYS A 70 13.02 -6.14 -10.23
C LYS A 70 11.98 -6.36 -9.12
N LYS A 71 12.39 -6.24 -7.86
CA LYS A 71 11.50 -6.41 -6.71
C LYS A 71 10.44 -5.32 -6.63
N SER A 72 10.82 -4.06 -6.81
CA SER A 72 9.86 -2.94 -6.85
C SER A 72 8.82 -3.17 -7.95
N LYS A 73 9.23 -3.49 -9.18
CA LYS A 73 8.30 -3.81 -10.27
C LYS A 73 7.39 -4.99 -9.93
N GLN A 74 7.95 -6.07 -9.37
CA GLN A 74 7.17 -7.24 -9.00
C GLN A 74 6.12 -6.90 -7.93
N HIS A 75 6.51 -6.22 -6.85
CA HIS A 75 5.60 -5.83 -5.77
C HIS A 75 4.51 -4.86 -6.24
N CYS A 76 4.89 -3.82 -6.98
CA CYS A 76 3.93 -2.86 -7.54
C CYS A 76 2.97 -3.52 -8.54
N ALA A 77 3.46 -4.41 -9.41
CA ALA A 77 2.61 -5.13 -10.37
C ALA A 77 1.66 -6.09 -9.68
N SER A 78 2.13 -6.89 -8.70
CA SER A 78 1.28 -7.79 -7.93
C SER A 78 0.22 -7.03 -7.14
N PHE A 79 0.59 -5.93 -6.47
CA PHE A 79 -0.37 -5.09 -5.75
C PHE A 79 -1.41 -4.48 -6.70
N SER A 80 -0.97 -3.90 -7.81
CA SER A 80 -1.88 -3.29 -8.81
C SER A 80 -2.83 -4.32 -9.40
N ALA A 81 -2.36 -5.54 -9.69
CA ALA A 81 -3.20 -6.60 -10.21
C ALA A 81 -4.27 -7.02 -9.19
N LEU A 82 -3.88 -7.25 -7.92
CA LEU A 82 -4.82 -7.57 -6.85
C LEU A 82 -5.85 -6.46 -6.64
N PHE A 83 -5.41 -5.21 -6.68
CA PHE A 83 -6.27 -4.04 -6.55
C PHE A 83 -7.29 -3.95 -7.69
N MET A 84 -6.85 -4.12 -8.94
CA MET A 84 -7.73 -4.12 -10.11
C MET A 84 -8.74 -5.26 -10.06
N ILE A 85 -8.31 -6.47 -9.66
CA ILE A 85 -9.20 -7.62 -9.48
C ILE A 85 -10.27 -7.28 -8.44
N ALA A 86 -9.89 -6.76 -7.27
CA ALA A 86 -10.84 -6.42 -6.22
C ALA A 86 -11.91 -5.42 -6.69
N ILE A 87 -11.51 -4.35 -7.38
CA ILE A 87 -12.45 -3.35 -7.91
C ILE A 87 -13.37 -3.93 -8.98
N LEU A 88 -12.84 -4.77 -9.87
CA LEU A 88 -13.65 -5.45 -10.90
C LEU A 88 -14.66 -6.40 -10.26
N PHE A 89 -14.29 -7.10 -9.18
CA PHE A 89 -15.22 -7.95 -8.41
C PHE A 89 -16.39 -7.14 -7.85
N TYR A 90 -16.17 -5.96 -7.28
CA TYR A 90 -17.27 -5.07 -6.83
C TYR A 90 -18.21 -4.69 -7.99
N GLY A 91 -17.67 -4.38 -9.17
CA GLY A 91 -18.48 -4.10 -10.35
C GLY A 91 -19.26 -5.31 -10.87
N TYR A 92 -18.61 -6.48 -10.86
CA TYR A 92 -19.22 -7.75 -11.26
C TYR A 92 -20.38 -8.12 -10.32
N GLU A 93 -20.19 -8.04 -9.00
CA GLU A 93 -21.24 -8.32 -8.03
C GLU A 93 -22.46 -7.41 -8.21
N ALA A 94 -22.24 -6.10 -8.37
CA ALA A 94 -23.33 -5.16 -8.63
C ALA A 94 -24.07 -5.46 -9.95
N THR A 95 -23.36 -5.94 -10.98
CA THR A 95 -23.97 -6.36 -12.24
C THR A 95 -24.81 -7.63 -12.08
N VAL A 96 -24.29 -8.63 -11.35
CA VAL A 96 -25.01 -9.87 -11.05
C VAL A 96 -26.30 -9.59 -10.26
N GLN A 97 -26.27 -8.65 -9.32
CA GLN A 97 -27.44 -8.25 -8.55
C GLN A 97 -28.56 -7.68 -9.44
N VAL A 98 -28.20 -6.92 -10.48
CA VAL A 98 -29.16 -6.39 -11.46
C VAL A 98 -29.72 -7.51 -12.34
N VAL A 99 -28.84 -8.35 -12.92
CA VAL A 99 -29.23 -9.33 -13.94
C VAL A 99 -29.99 -10.52 -13.33
N ARG A 100 -29.57 -11.01 -12.16
CA ARG A 100 -30.15 -12.22 -11.53
C ARG A 100 -31.12 -11.91 -10.40
N GLY A 101 -30.89 -10.82 -9.67
CA GLY A 101 -31.66 -10.46 -8.49
C GLY A 101 -32.81 -9.47 -8.76
N GLY A 102 -32.90 -8.91 -9.97
CA GLY A 102 -33.86 -7.84 -10.28
C GLY A 102 -33.63 -6.55 -9.49
N GLY A 103 -32.46 -6.41 -8.85
CA GLY A 103 -32.10 -5.25 -8.04
C GLY A 103 -31.48 -4.12 -8.85
N THR A 104 -31.02 -3.07 -8.17
CA THR A 104 -30.33 -1.93 -8.80
C THR A 104 -28.82 -2.08 -8.78
N PHE A 105 -28.13 -1.42 -9.72
CA PHE A 105 -26.66 -1.41 -9.76
C PHE A 105 -26.11 -0.56 -8.61
N THR A 106 -25.80 -1.20 -7.48
CA THR A 106 -25.34 -0.50 -6.27
C THR A 106 -23.98 -1.02 -5.84
N THR A 107 -22.92 -0.27 -6.15
CA THR A 107 -21.54 -0.57 -5.74
C THR A 107 -21.12 0.19 -4.48
N VAL A 108 -21.59 1.44 -4.33
CA VAL A 108 -21.35 2.29 -3.16
C VAL A 108 -22.69 2.84 -2.71
N ILE A 109 -22.96 2.76 -1.41
CA ILE A 109 -24.23 3.21 -0.83
C ILE A 109 -24.09 4.70 -0.48
N THR A 110 -24.54 5.54 -1.40
CA THR A 110 -24.58 6.99 -1.25
C THR A 110 -25.88 7.43 -0.58
N CYS A 111 -25.96 8.71 -0.18
CA CYS A 111 -27.20 9.25 0.38
C CYS A 111 -28.34 9.34 -0.64
N TRP A 112 -28.01 9.43 -1.92
CA TRP A 112 -28.91 9.42 -3.08
C TRP A 112 -28.13 8.91 -4.30
N PRO A 113 -28.75 8.16 -5.23
CA PRO A 113 -30.16 7.73 -5.26
C PRO A 113 -30.49 6.60 -4.28
N ASP A 114 -31.77 6.47 -3.93
CA ASP A 114 -32.24 5.41 -3.05
C ASP A 114 -32.03 4.03 -3.67
N VAL A 115 -31.68 3.01 -2.88
CA VAL A 115 -31.39 1.67 -3.40
C VAL A 115 -32.59 1.03 -4.10
N GLU A 116 -33.83 1.40 -3.76
CA GLU A 116 -35.02 0.86 -4.43
C GLU A 116 -35.44 1.68 -5.66
N ASP A 117 -34.85 2.86 -5.89
CA ASP A 117 -35.25 3.76 -6.99
C ASP A 117 -34.78 3.22 -8.35
N THR A 118 -35.73 2.78 -9.17
CA THR A 118 -35.47 2.23 -10.51
C THR A 118 -35.56 3.28 -11.62
N SER A 119 -35.74 4.56 -11.27
CA SER A 119 -35.81 5.64 -12.27
C SER A 119 -34.53 5.75 -13.10
N LEU A 120 -34.67 6.19 -14.36
CA LEU A 120 -33.53 6.40 -15.26
C LEU A 120 -32.50 7.36 -14.66
N LEU A 121 -32.96 8.41 -13.97
CA LEU A 121 -32.11 9.39 -13.30
C LEU A 121 -31.28 8.74 -12.19
N ALA A 122 -31.90 7.88 -11.36
CA ALA A 122 -31.20 7.11 -10.35
C ALA A 122 -30.15 6.18 -10.97
N MET A 123 -30.47 5.47 -12.05
CA MET A 123 -29.49 4.60 -12.72
C MET A 123 -28.28 5.37 -13.24
N VAL A 124 -28.50 6.51 -13.92
CA VAL A 124 -27.41 7.36 -14.42
C VAL A 124 -26.55 7.88 -13.27
N ALA A 125 -27.17 8.33 -12.18
CA ALA A 125 -26.46 8.80 -11.01
C ALA A 125 -25.59 7.70 -10.37
N ARG A 126 -26.06 6.45 -10.27
CA ARG A 126 -25.27 5.32 -9.74
C ARG A 126 -24.02 5.04 -10.60
N VAL A 127 -24.15 5.11 -11.93
CA VAL A 127 -22.99 4.96 -12.83
C VAL A 127 -21.98 6.09 -12.61
N ILE A 128 -22.44 7.34 -12.48
CA ILE A 128 -21.56 8.48 -12.17
C ILE A 128 -20.84 8.27 -10.84
N TRP A 129 -21.56 7.87 -9.79
CA TRP A 129 -20.95 7.57 -8.48
C TRP A 129 -19.92 6.45 -8.55
N TYR A 130 -20.20 5.41 -9.32
CA TYR A 130 -19.25 4.32 -9.53
C TYR A 130 -17.97 4.79 -10.23
N LEU A 131 -18.07 5.63 -11.26
CA LEU A 131 -16.91 6.21 -11.95
C LEU A 131 -16.10 7.13 -11.02
N LEU A 132 -16.76 7.95 -10.21
CA LEU A 132 -16.09 8.80 -9.22
C LEU A 132 -15.37 7.97 -8.16
N TRP A 133 -16.00 6.91 -7.68
CA TRP A 133 -15.37 5.97 -6.73
C TRP A 133 -14.15 5.27 -7.36
N TRP A 134 -14.24 4.86 -8.64
CA TRP A 134 -13.09 4.33 -9.38
C TRP A 134 -11.91 5.31 -9.43
N LEU A 135 -12.17 6.57 -9.78
CA LEU A 135 -11.13 7.60 -9.83
C LEU A 135 -10.48 7.83 -8.45
N PHE A 136 -11.29 7.85 -7.40
CA PHE A 136 -10.81 7.93 -6.02
C PHE A 136 -9.91 6.73 -5.68
N MET A 137 -10.35 5.51 -5.98
CA MET A 137 -9.60 4.29 -5.70
C MET A 137 -8.27 4.23 -6.47
N ILE A 138 -8.21 4.70 -7.72
CA ILE A 138 -6.95 4.81 -8.47
C ILE A 138 -5.93 5.71 -7.75
N ARG A 139 -6.38 6.82 -7.15
CA ARG A 139 -5.51 7.71 -6.36
C ARG A 139 -4.96 7.02 -5.11
N VAL A 140 -5.81 6.26 -4.42
CA VAL A 140 -5.39 5.45 -3.27
C VAL A 140 -4.34 4.40 -3.70
N CYS A 141 -4.55 3.75 -4.84
CA CYS A 141 -3.58 2.79 -5.39
C CYS A 141 -2.22 3.44 -5.65
N ALA A 142 -2.20 4.64 -6.23
CA ALA A 142 -0.98 5.39 -6.49
C ALA A 142 -0.20 5.70 -5.19
N VAL A 143 -0.89 6.11 -4.13
CA VAL A 143 -0.28 6.34 -2.81
C VAL A 143 0.39 5.07 -2.29
N TYR A 144 -0.28 3.92 -2.39
CA TYR A 144 0.29 2.66 -1.94
C TYR A 144 1.49 2.20 -2.78
N ILE A 145 1.47 2.42 -4.10
CA ILE A 145 2.60 2.14 -4.98
C ILE A 145 3.82 2.98 -4.59
N ASP A 146 3.60 4.25 -4.25
CA ASP A 146 4.67 5.17 -3.81
C ASP A 146 5.30 4.71 -2.49
N VAL A 147 4.46 4.35 -1.52
CA VAL A 147 4.91 3.77 -0.23
C VAL A 147 5.74 2.50 -0.46
N ILE A 148 5.20 1.52 -1.21
CA ILE A 148 5.89 0.24 -1.49
C ILE A 148 7.24 0.51 -2.18
N SER A 149 7.27 1.40 -3.17
CA SER A 149 8.49 1.72 -3.91
C SER A 149 9.54 2.36 -3.01
N THR A 150 9.14 3.28 -2.13
CA THR A 150 10.04 3.95 -1.18
C THR A 150 10.65 2.95 -0.20
N ILE A 151 9.84 2.06 0.38
CA ILE A 151 10.33 1.04 1.33
C ILE A 151 11.30 0.09 0.64
N VAL A 152 10.94 -0.43 -0.55
CA VAL A 152 11.81 -1.33 -1.30
C VAL A 152 13.15 -0.66 -1.63
N ALA A 153 13.14 0.60 -2.05
CA ALA A 153 14.37 1.35 -2.32
C ALA A 153 15.21 1.52 -1.05
N LEU A 154 14.60 1.83 0.08
CA LEU A 154 15.28 1.98 1.38
C LEU A 154 15.91 0.67 1.86
N SER A 155 15.16 -0.44 1.81
CA SER A 155 15.66 -1.78 2.15
C SER A 155 16.87 -2.20 1.29
N HIS A 156 16.87 -1.85 0.01
CA HIS A 156 18.02 -2.13 -0.86
C HIS A 156 19.19 -1.18 -0.61
N GLN A 157 18.93 0.05 -0.19
CA GLN A 157 20.00 0.98 0.13
C GLN A 157 20.79 0.55 1.38
N PHE A 158 20.15 -0.08 2.37
CA PHE A 158 20.87 -0.72 3.46
C PHE A 158 21.81 -1.85 2.97
N LYS A 159 21.37 -2.67 2.00
CA LYS A 159 22.21 -3.72 1.41
C LYS A 159 23.38 -3.13 0.62
N ASN A 160 23.14 -2.05 -0.10
CA ASN A 160 24.17 -1.34 -0.84
C ASN A 160 25.22 -0.74 0.12
N CYS A 161 24.76 -0.15 1.24
CA CYS A 161 25.63 0.32 2.32
C CYS A 161 26.47 -0.82 2.95
N GLN A 162 25.88 -1.99 3.17
CA GLN A 162 26.59 -3.16 3.68
C GLN A 162 27.67 -3.63 2.69
N LYS A 163 27.33 -3.73 1.40
CA LYS A 163 28.28 -4.10 0.35
C LYS A 163 29.43 -3.11 0.22
N TYR A 164 29.15 -1.80 0.37
CA TYR A 164 30.18 -0.78 0.40
C TYR A 164 31.22 -1.06 1.48
N PHE A 165 30.79 -1.28 2.73
CA PHE A 165 31.72 -1.58 3.83
C PHE A 165 32.51 -2.86 3.59
N LEU A 166 31.90 -3.89 3.00
CA LEU A 166 32.61 -5.12 2.62
C LEU A 166 33.66 -4.86 1.52
N SER A 167 33.36 -3.97 0.56
CA SER A 167 34.27 -3.62 -0.53
C SER A 167 35.50 -2.82 -0.06
N LEU A 168 35.46 -2.21 1.13
CA LEU A 168 36.62 -1.50 1.69
C LEU A 168 37.82 -2.43 1.91
N ASN A 169 37.59 -3.73 2.13
CA ASN A 169 38.68 -4.68 2.31
C ASN A 169 39.55 -4.83 1.04
N LEU A 170 38.96 -4.59 -0.14
CA LEU A 170 39.67 -4.70 -1.42
C LEU A 170 40.80 -3.67 -1.56
N ILE A 171 40.77 -2.58 -0.79
CA ILE A 171 41.83 -1.56 -0.76
C ILE A 171 43.16 -2.19 -0.30
N PHE A 172 43.12 -3.19 0.58
CA PHE A 172 44.33 -3.84 1.07
C PHE A 172 44.97 -4.78 0.05
N ASP A 173 44.20 -5.24 -0.94
CA ASP A 173 44.65 -6.08 -2.05
C ASP A 173 45.29 -5.26 -3.20
N GLU A 174 45.18 -3.93 -3.17
CA GLU A 174 45.78 -3.06 -4.19
C GLU A 174 47.32 -3.00 -4.07
N ASP A 175 48.02 -2.79 -5.17
CA ASP A 175 49.48 -2.63 -5.18
C ASP A 175 49.85 -1.16 -4.87
N LEU A 176 49.67 -0.77 -3.62
CA LEU A 176 49.92 0.56 -3.07
C LEU A 176 50.81 0.47 -1.82
N ASP A 177 51.47 1.58 -1.46
CA ASP A 177 52.21 1.69 -0.21
C ASP A 177 51.27 1.57 1.00
N GLU A 178 51.78 1.07 2.13
CA GLU A 178 50.98 0.87 3.34
C GLU A 178 50.33 2.17 3.85
N ASN A 179 51.04 3.31 3.78
CA ASN A 179 50.48 4.60 4.19
C ASN A 179 49.38 5.09 3.25
N GLU A 180 49.52 4.82 1.94
CA GLU A 180 48.50 5.16 0.95
C GLU A 180 47.24 4.31 1.13
N LYS A 181 47.40 3.01 1.44
CA LYS A 181 46.28 2.11 1.77
C LYS A 181 45.53 2.58 3.00
N GLU A 182 46.23 2.92 4.08
CA GLU A 182 45.61 3.40 5.31
C GLU A 182 44.83 4.71 5.09
N MET A 183 45.43 5.66 4.36
CA MET A 183 44.78 6.93 4.04
C MET A 183 43.52 6.72 3.19
N LYS A 184 43.61 5.90 2.13
CA LYS A 184 42.48 5.56 1.25
C LYS A 184 41.36 4.84 1.99
N TYR A 185 41.71 3.90 2.88
CA TYR A 185 40.75 3.21 3.73
C TYR A 185 40.04 4.21 4.66
N LEU A 186 40.78 5.11 5.32
CA LEU A 186 40.24 6.08 6.25
C LEU A 186 39.28 7.08 5.58
N GLU A 187 39.62 7.57 4.39
CA GLU A 187 38.72 8.43 3.61
C GLU A 187 37.45 7.69 3.15
N SER A 188 37.61 6.48 2.63
CA SER A 188 36.50 5.64 2.18
C SER A 188 35.59 5.22 3.34
N PHE A 189 36.16 4.97 4.53
CA PHE A 189 35.41 4.65 5.73
C PHE A 189 34.58 5.84 6.22
N LYS A 190 35.15 7.05 6.22
CA LYS A 190 34.41 8.30 6.51
C LYS A 190 33.23 8.48 5.57
N LEU A 191 33.42 8.24 4.27
CA LEU A 191 32.34 8.29 3.28
C LEU A 191 31.25 7.25 3.56
N GLY A 192 31.63 6.03 3.96
CA GLY A 192 30.68 4.98 4.36
C GLY A 192 29.81 5.38 5.55
N ILE A 193 30.41 6.00 6.59
CA ILE A 193 29.66 6.52 7.74
C ILE A 193 28.67 7.59 7.31
N GLN A 194 29.08 8.53 6.44
CA GLN A 194 28.18 9.58 5.95
C GLN A 194 27.00 8.98 5.16
N MET A 195 27.27 8.00 4.30
CA MET A 195 26.24 7.28 3.55
C MET A 195 25.26 6.55 4.49
N HIS A 196 25.78 5.89 5.54
CA HIS A 196 24.94 5.23 6.53
C HIS A 196 24.07 6.23 7.31
N ALA A 197 24.65 7.35 7.75
CA ALA A 197 23.92 8.41 8.43
C ALA A 197 22.81 9.02 7.56
N LYS A 198 23.09 9.27 6.27
CA LYS A 198 22.08 9.71 5.30
C LYS A 198 20.98 8.66 5.09
N THR A 199 21.33 7.39 5.05
CA THR A 199 20.35 6.29 4.93
C THR A 199 19.43 6.25 6.16
N LEU A 200 19.98 6.40 7.37
CA LEU A 200 19.19 6.53 8.61
C LEU A 200 18.28 7.77 8.61
N TRP A 201 18.77 8.89 8.08
CA TRP A 201 17.94 10.08 7.90
C TRP A 201 16.77 9.78 6.95
N CYS A 202 17.01 9.13 5.82
CA CYS A 202 15.95 8.71 4.88
C CYS A 202 14.93 7.79 5.57
N THR A 203 15.36 6.87 6.43
CA THR A 203 14.44 6.02 7.21
C THR A 203 13.53 6.85 8.13
N LYS A 204 14.08 7.85 8.83
CA LYS A 204 13.29 8.72 9.71
C LYS A 204 12.28 9.56 8.94
N GLU A 205 12.68 10.13 7.81
CA GLU A 205 11.79 10.91 6.94
C GLU A 205 10.71 10.02 6.32
N CYS A 206 11.05 8.80 5.88
CA CYS A 206 10.08 7.82 5.39
C CYS A 206 9.04 7.47 6.46
N GLN A 207 9.49 7.23 7.70
CA GLN A 207 8.59 6.95 8.81
C GLN A 207 7.72 8.16 9.14
N ALA A 208 8.27 9.37 9.14
CA ALA A 208 7.49 10.58 9.38
C ALA A 208 6.42 10.80 8.30
N ALA A 209 6.81 10.66 7.02
CA ALA A 209 5.93 10.87 5.86
C ALA A 209 4.77 9.86 5.80
N TYR A 210 5.01 8.60 6.13
CA TYR A 210 4.03 7.52 5.98
C TYR A 210 3.51 6.95 7.30
N SER A 211 3.84 7.58 8.44
CA SER A 211 3.44 7.13 9.80
C SER A 211 1.94 6.86 9.93
N LEU A 212 1.11 7.76 9.40
CA LEU A 212 -0.33 7.67 9.40
C LEU A 212 -0.79 6.46 8.56
N ILE A 213 -0.26 6.30 7.35
CA ILE A 213 -0.60 5.19 6.45
C ILE A 213 -0.24 3.85 7.09
N PHE A 214 0.95 3.73 7.68
CA PHE A 214 1.37 2.51 8.36
C PHE A 214 0.48 2.17 9.55
N SER A 215 0.14 3.17 10.38
CA SER A 215 -0.67 2.97 11.58
C SER A 215 -2.07 2.48 11.24
N PHE A 216 -2.70 3.09 10.24
CA PHE A 216 -4.01 2.66 9.77
C PHE A 216 -3.95 1.29 9.07
N GLN A 217 -2.93 1.00 8.27
CA GLN A 217 -2.76 -0.33 7.67
C GLN A 217 -2.65 -1.43 8.74
N ILE A 218 -1.87 -1.19 9.80
CA ILE A 218 -1.73 -2.13 10.93
C ILE A 218 -3.08 -2.29 11.65
N MET A 219 -3.79 -1.19 11.90
CA MET A 219 -5.10 -1.24 12.55
C MET A 219 -6.13 -2.03 11.71
N THR A 220 -6.15 -1.84 10.38
CA THR A 220 -7.00 -2.60 9.47
C THR A 220 -6.63 -4.08 9.48
N LEU A 221 -5.33 -4.40 9.43
CA LEU A 221 -4.85 -5.79 9.54
C LEU A 221 -5.32 -6.44 10.84
N VAL A 222 -5.13 -5.77 11.98
CA VAL A 222 -5.54 -6.30 13.29
C VAL A 222 -7.05 -6.49 13.34
N SER A 223 -7.81 -5.55 12.78
CA SER A 223 -9.28 -5.63 12.73
C SER A 223 -9.75 -6.81 11.88
N VAL A 224 -9.17 -7.01 10.70
CA VAL A 224 -9.48 -8.14 9.82
C VAL A 224 -9.10 -9.46 10.48
N LEU A 225 -7.91 -9.54 11.09
CA LEU A 225 -7.49 -10.74 11.81
C LEU A 225 -8.42 -11.05 12.98
N ALA A 226 -8.84 -10.05 13.76
CA ALA A 226 -9.80 -10.22 14.84
C ALA A 226 -11.16 -10.73 14.33
N GLN A 227 -11.67 -10.17 13.23
CA GLN A 227 -12.91 -10.64 12.59
C GLN A 227 -12.80 -12.09 12.11
N LEU A 228 -11.68 -12.46 11.47
CA LEU A 228 -11.43 -13.83 11.03
C LEU A 228 -11.37 -14.81 12.20
N MET A 229 -10.74 -14.40 13.32
CA MET A 229 -10.74 -15.20 14.55
C MET A 229 -12.12 -15.35 15.16
N SER A 230 -12.92 -14.29 15.23
CA SER A 230 -14.32 -14.36 15.69
C SER A 230 -15.15 -15.30 14.81
N GLN A 231 -15.01 -15.20 13.49
CA GLN A 231 -15.69 -16.10 12.55
C GLN A 231 -15.26 -17.55 12.75
N MET A 232 -13.98 -17.84 13.03
CA MET A 232 -13.54 -19.21 13.34
C MET A 232 -14.19 -19.78 14.62
N VAL A 233 -14.50 -18.92 15.60
CA VAL A 233 -15.11 -19.35 16.87
C VAL A 233 -16.62 -19.54 16.71
N GLU A 234 -17.29 -18.67 15.97
CA GLU A 234 -18.75 -18.67 15.82
C GLU A 234 -19.27 -19.58 14.70
N SER A 235 -18.48 -19.80 13.64
CA SER A 235 -18.91 -20.64 12.53
C SER A 235 -18.89 -22.13 12.90
N GLY A 236 -19.98 -22.84 12.59
CA GLY A 236 -19.99 -24.30 12.64
C GLY A 236 -18.83 -24.85 11.80
N ARG A 237 -18.21 -25.94 12.26
CA ARG A 237 -17.01 -26.58 11.66
C ARG A 237 -17.29 -27.14 10.25
N SER A 238 -17.64 -26.30 9.29
CA SER A 238 -17.72 -26.62 7.87
C SER A 238 -16.37 -26.32 7.21
N LEU A 239 -15.96 -27.21 6.31
CA LEU A 239 -14.67 -27.14 5.62
C LEU A 239 -14.58 -25.89 4.74
N GLU A 240 -15.71 -25.42 4.19
CA GLU A 240 -15.81 -24.18 3.42
C GLU A 240 -15.52 -22.92 4.25
N ASN A 241 -16.04 -22.84 5.49
CA ASN A 241 -15.80 -21.69 6.37
C ASN A 241 -14.33 -21.62 6.78
N VAL A 242 -13.73 -22.76 7.13
CA VAL A 242 -12.31 -22.83 7.49
C VAL A 242 -11.42 -22.43 6.30
N LEU A 243 -11.72 -22.94 5.10
CA LEU A 243 -10.94 -22.64 3.89
C LEU A 243 -11.04 -21.15 3.51
N SER A 244 -12.23 -20.56 3.59
CA SER A 244 -12.44 -19.14 3.34
C SER A 244 -11.67 -18.26 4.32
N ILE A 245 -11.68 -18.63 5.62
CA ILE A 245 -10.97 -17.87 6.66
C ILE A 245 -9.45 -17.98 6.48
N VAL A 246 -8.92 -19.18 6.20
CA VAL A 246 -7.49 -19.37 5.95
C VAL A 246 -7.04 -18.62 4.69
N ALA A 247 -7.85 -18.63 3.62
CA ALA A 247 -7.57 -17.89 2.39
C ALA A 247 -7.57 -16.36 2.62
N ALA A 248 -8.55 -15.84 3.35
CA ALA A 248 -8.64 -14.42 3.69
C ALA A 248 -7.48 -13.98 4.61
N GLY A 249 -7.14 -14.79 5.62
CA GLY A 249 -6.00 -14.54 6.51
C GLY A 249 -4.67 -14.55 5.76
N SER A 250 -4.45 -15.53 4.88
CA SER A 250 -3.24 -15.62 4.05
C SER A 250 -3.11 -14.43 3.11
N THR A 251 -4.20 -14.02 2.47
CA THR A 251 -4.21 -12.86 1.57
C THR A 251 -3.89 -11.57 2.31
N THR A 252 -4.47 -11.39 3.50
CA THR A 252 -4.23 -10.19 4.33
C THR A 252 -2.79 -10.17 4.86
N LEU A 253 -2.25 -11.31 5.28
CA LEU A 253 -0.85 -11.44 5.71
C LEU A 253 0.13 -11.22 4.56
N LEU A 254 -0.14 -11.78 3.37
CA LEU A 254 0.67 -11.55 2.17
C LEU A 254 0.64 -10.07 1.75
N SER A 255 -0.54 -9.44 1.79
CA SER A 255 -0.69 -8.01 1.50
C SER A 255 0.11 -7.13 2.47
N THR A 256 0.17 -7.50 3.74
CA THR A 256 0.96 -6.78 4.76
C THR A 256 2.45 -7.10 4.64
N GLY A 257 2.81 -8.34 4.31
CA GLY A 257 4.18 -8.73 4.02
C GLY A 257 4.80 -7.86 2.92
N PHE A 258 4.01 -7.44 1.93
CA PHE A 258 4.45 -6.48 0.92
C PHE A 258 4.73 -5.06 1.46
N PHE A 259 4.11 -4.67 2.57
CA PHE A 259 4.36 -3.38 3.25
C PHE A 259 5.51 -3.42 4.25
N MET A 260 5.91 -4.61 4.72
CA MET A 260 6.93 -4.78 5.77
C MET A 260 8.30 -5.30 5.26
N CYS A 261 8.49 -5.43 3.94
CA CYS A 261 9.74 -5.90 3.30
C CYS A 261 10.62 -4.75 2.77
#